data_AF-A0A1H1AME2-F1
#
_entry.id   AF-A0A1H1AME2-F1
#
_cell.length_a   1.000
_cell.length_b   1.000
_cell.length_c   1.000
_cell.angle_alpha   90.00
_cell.angle_beta   90.00
_cell.angle_gamma   90.00
#
_symmetry.space_group_name_H-M   'P 1'
#
loop_
_entity.id
_entity.type
_entity.pdbx_description
1 polymer ?
#
loop_
_entity_poly.entity_id
_entity_poly.type
_entity_poly.pdbx_seq_one_letter_code
_entity_poly.pdbx_strand_id
1 'polypeptide(L)'
;MNAMNRQDNLEPIVDPTVNQDTERSQGVLRRVDAARSLALLDEPKALTTRELEDRRVIHRNDSVREQADAFRELRTRLLAAGGERNFVTLVAPVSHGCGGSFVARNLAAAFAFDDTKTALLIDCDVLHPSQHTALRVDTASGGLMDYLEDSSLDVSRILYRTGVPRLRLIPSGRQRETTGESFSSFRMRAMIDSVRSRYPDRYLILDSPSVLGSPDARILSELADMVVLVAGYGLVTPEKIEAALASFPSEKVAGVVFNNLP
;
A
#
# COMPACT_ATOMS: atom_id res chain seq x y z
N MET A 1 -55.12 -23.14 62.98
CA MET A 1 -55.40 -22.22 61.85
C MET A 1 -54.12 -21.44 61.56
N ASN A 2 -53.81 -21.29 60.27
CA ASN A 2 -52.70 -20.56 59.63
C ASN A 2 -51.42 -21.35 59.34
N ALA A 3 -51.42 -21.87 58.11
CA ALA A 3 -50.27 -22.25 57.31
C ALA A 3 -49.46 -21.00 56.91
N MET A 4 -48.13 -21.11 56.91
CA MET A 4 -47.24 -20.10 56.35
C MET A 4 -46.31 -20.77 55.32
N ASN A 5 -46.53 -20.41 54.06
CA ASN A 5 -45.70 -20.70 52.90
C ASN A 5 -44.25 -20.22 53.11
N ARG A 6 -43.27 -21.07 52.79
CA ARG A 6 -41.91 -20.61 52.42
C ARG A 6 -41.71 -20.97 50.95
N GLN A 7 -41.63 -19.96 50.10
CA GLN A 7 -41.23 -20.08 48.70
C GLN A 7 -39.70 -20.13 48.63
N ASP A 8 -39.18 -21.14 47.94
CA ASP A 8 -37.80 -21.23 47.50
C ASP A 8 -37.49 -20.11 46.50
N ASN A 9 -36.47 -19.31 46.79
CA ASN A 9 -35.98 -18.26 45.91
C ASN A 9 -34.71 -18.78 45.22
N LEU A 10 -34.86 -19.33 44.01
CA LEU A 10 -33.75 -19.68 43.12
C LEU A 10 -33.34 -18.41 42.35
N GLU A 11 -32.19 -17.82 42.68
CA GLU A 11 -31.57 -16.79 41.84
C GLU A 11 -31.06 -17.42 40.53
N PRO A 12 -31.22 -16.75 39.37
CA PRO A 12 -30.67 -17.25 38.13
C PRO A 12 -29.14 -17.07 38.12
N ILE A 13 -28.42 -18.17 37.88
CA ILE A 13 -26.98 -18.15 37.62
C ILE A 13 -26.77 -17.47 36.27
N VAL A 14 -26.40 -16.18 36.27
CA VAL A 14 -26.01 -15.45 35.07
C VAL A 14 -24.56 -15.81 34.76
N ASP A 15 -24.34 -16.54 33.67
CA ASP A 15 -23.00 -16.95 33.22
C ASP A 15 -22.17 -15.73 32.78
N PRO A 16 -21.08 -15.39 33.50
CA PRO A 16 -20.30 -14.17 33.25
C PRO A 16 -19.50 -14.19 31.94
N THR A 17 -19.46 -15.31 31.22
CA THR A 17 -18.74 -15.45 29.94
C THR A 17 -19.48 -14.81 28.76
N VAL A 18 -20.82 -14.82 28.76
CA VAL A 18 -21.64 -14.29 27.64
C VAL A 18 -21.53 -12.76 27.51
N ASN A 19 -21.29 -12.06 28.62
CA ASN A 19 -21.22 -10.59 28.63
C ASN A 19 -19.88 -10.06 28.08
N GLN A 20 -18.79 -10.82 28.25
CA GLN A 20 -17.45 -10.40 27.80
C GLN A 20 -17.27 -10.50 26.27
N ASP A 21 -17.91 -11.49 25.63
CA ASP A 21 -17.85 -11.66 24.16
C ASP A 21 -18.72 -10.63 23.42
N THR A 22 -19.80 -10.18 24.06
CA THR A 22 -20.68 -9.13 23.52
C THR A 22 -20.02 -7.75 23.58
N GLU A 23 -19.34 -7.42 24.69
CA GLU A 23 -18.59 -6.16 24.83
C GLU A 23 -17.35 -6.10 23.92
N ARG A 24 -16.64 -7.22 23.73
CA ARG A 24 -15.52 -7.31 22.77
C ARG A 24 -15.97 -7.10 21.33
N SER A 25 -17.06 -7.75 20.93
CA SER A 25 -17.68 -7.60 19.60
C SER A 25 -18.17 -6.17 19.34
N GLN A 26 -18.79 -5.52 20.32
CA GLN A 26 -19.22 -4.12 20.24
C GLN A 26 -18.05 -3.11 20.21
N GLY A 27 -16.96 -3.40 20.94
CA GLY A 27 -15.73 -2.61 20.92
C GLY A 27 -14.97 -2.70 19.59
N VAL A 28 -15.02 -3.85 18.91
CA VAL A 28 -14.46 -4.04 17.56
C VAL A 28 -15.29 -3.29 16.52
N LEU A 29 -16.63 -3.43 16.54
CA LEU A 29 -17.51 -2.68 15.61
C LEU A 29 -17.33 -1.16 15.76
N ARG A 30 -17.28 -0.63 16.98
CA ARG A 30 -17.04 0.81 17.22
C ARG A 30 -15.69 1.30 16.69
N ARG A 31 -14.65 0.46 16.70
CA ARG A 31 -13.33 0.81 16.14
C ARG A 31 -13.33 0.79 14.61
N VAL A 32 -14.07 -0.12 13.99
CA VAL A 32 -14.27 -0.17 12.53
C VAL A 32 -15.09 1.05 12.06
N ASP A 33 -16.11 1.44 12.82
CA ASP A 33 -16.91 2.64 12.56
C ASP A 33 -16.11 3.92 12.78
N ALA A 34 -15.28 3.99 13.81
CA ALA A 34 -14.38 5.12 14.01
C ALA A 34 -13.31 5.22 12.90
N ALA A 35 -12.80 4.09 12.39
CA ALA A 35 -11.88 4.07 11.25
C ALA A 35 -12.57 4.50 9.93
N ARG A 36 -13.86 4.15 9.74
CA ARG A 36 -14.70 4.68 8.66
C ARG A 36 -15.00 6.17 8.84
N SER A 37 -15.32 6.63 10.05
CA SER A 37 -15.60 8.04 10.35
C SER A 37 -14.36 8.92 10.22
N LEU A 38 -13.17 8.44 10.57
CA LEU A 38 -11.91 9.15 10.32
C LEU A 38 -11.57 9.24 8.82
N ALA A 39 -12.08 8.32 8.00
CA ALA A 39 -11.96 8.42 6.55
C ALA A 39 -12.91 9.48 5.95
N LEU A 40 -14.01 9.83 6.61
CA LEU A 40 -15.08 10.67 6.06
C LEU A 40 -15.07 12.14 6.49
N LEU A 41 -14.35 12.51 7.56
CA LEU A 41 -14.58 13.81 8.22
C LEU A 41 -13.69 14.99 7.79
N ASP A 42 -12.86 14.86 6.75
CA ASP A 42 -12.24 16.03 6.12
C ASP A 42 -11.56 15.63 4.80
N GLU A 43 -12.31 15.04 3.85
CA GLU A 43 -11.74 14.69 2.54
C GLU A 43 -11.38 15.98 1.79
N PRO A 44 -10.08 16.29 1.55
CA PRO A 44 -9.75 17.33 0.58
C PRO A 44 -10.39 16.96 -0.74
N LYS A 45 -10.91 17.98 -1.44
CA LYS A 45 -11.62 17.81 -2.70
C LYS A 45 -10.85 16.84 -3.61
N ALA A 46 -11.52 15.77 -4.03
CA ALA A 46 -10.95 14.82 -4.98
C ALA A 46 -10.42 15.54 -6.22
N LEU A 47 -9.28 15.09 -6.72
CA LEU A 47 -8.64 15.70 -7.89
C LEU A 47 -9.59 15.68 -9.08
N THR A 48 -9.63 16.78 -9.81
CA THR A 48 -10.31 16.85 -11.10
C THR A 48 -9.58 16.02 -12.15
N THR A 49 -10.26 15.63 -13.23
CA THR A 49 -9.66 14.89 -14.35
C THR A 49 -8.40 15.57 -14.88
N ARG A 50 -8.44 16.89 -15.07
CA ARG A 50 -7.30 17.68 -15.53
C ARG A 50 -6.12 17.62 -14.56
N GLU A 51 -6.37 17.67 -13.25
CA GLU A 51 -5.31 17.54 -12.25
C GLU A 51 -4.71 16.12 -12.22
N LEU A 52 -5.51 15.08 -12.50
CA LEU A 52 -5.02 13.71 -12.64
C LEU A 52 -4.13 13.58 -13.88
N GLU A 53 -4.55 14.13 -15.03
CA GLU A 53 -3.77 14.18 -16.27
C GLU A 53 -2.44 14.94 -16.06
N ASP A 54 -2.48 16.13 -15.46
CA ASP A 54 -1.28 16.94 -15.15
C ASP A 54 -0.29 16.19 -14.24
N ARG A 55 -0.80 15.34 -13.35
CA ARG A 55 0.00 14.50 -12.42
C ARG A 55 0.33 13.12 -13.03
N ARG A 56 -0.08 12.86 -14.28
CA ARG A 56 0.07 11.58 -14.97
C ARG A 56 -0.44 10.41 -14.12
N VAL A 57 -1.65 10.57 -13.61
CA VAL A 57 -2.43 9.55 -12.91
C VAL A 57 -3.60 9.16 -13.80
N ILE A 58 -3.78 7.86 -14.04
CA ILE A 58 -4.92 7.33 -14.79
C ILE A 58 -6.25 7.77 -14.17
N HIS A 59 -7.32 7.82 -14.96
CA HIS A 59 -8.66 8.11 -14.48
C HIS A 59 -9.73 7.37 -15.28
N ARG A 60 -10.99 7.40 -14.81
CA ARG A 60 -12.10 6.66 -15.44
C ARG A 60 -12.61 7.27 -16.75
N ASN A 61 -12.33 8.55 -17.04
CA ASN A 61 -12.77 9.23 -18.27
C ASN A 61 -11.98 8.78 -19.52
N ASP A 62 -12.56 9.03 -20.69
CA ASP A 62 -12.10 8.48 -21.98
C ASP A 62 -10.72 8.97 -22.46
N SER A 63 -10.25 10.15 -22.02
CA SER A 63 -9.00 10.77 -22.51
C SER A 63 -7.72 9.95 -22.25
N VAL A 64 -7.76 9.01 -21.31
CA VAL A 64 -6.63 8.10 -21.00
C VAL A 64 -7.08 6.63 -20.94
N ARG A 65 -8.14 6.29 -21.69
CA ARG A 65 -8.78 4.96 -21.62
C ARG A 65 -7.81 3.81 -21.84
N GLU A 66 -6.93 3.92 -22.84
CA GLU A 66 -5.96 2.87 -23.17
C GLU A 66 -4.98 2.63 -22.01
N GLN A 67 -4.39 3.68 -21.44
CA GLN A 67 -3.49 3.55 -20.29
C GLN A 67 -4.24 3.04 -19.06
N ALA A 68 -5.44 3.56 -18.81
CA ALA A 68 -6.28 3.10 -17.70
C ALA A 68 -6.63 1.61 -17.83
N ASP A 69 -6.94 1.14 -19.05
CA ASP A 69 -7.23 -0.27 -19.32
C ASP A 69 -5.99 -1.16 -19.16
N ALA A 70 -4.81 -0.71 -19.57
CA ALA A 70 -3.56 -1.42 -19.33
C ALA A 70 -3.27 -1.62 -17.83
N PHE A 71 -3.47 -0.58 -17.00
CA PHE A 71 -3.31 -0.69 -15.55
C PHE A 71 -4.43 -1.50 -14.87
N ARG A 72 -5.67 -1.45 -15.39
CA ARG A 72 -6.75 -2.33 -14.93
C ARG A 72 -6.43 -3.79 -15.21
N GLU A 73 -5.90 -4.10 -16.40
CA GLU A 73 -5.46 -5.44 -16.77
C GLU A 73 -4.31 -5.92 -15.87
N LEU A 74 -3.30 -5.08 -15.63
CA LEU A 74 -2.21 -5.39 -14.69
C LEU A 74 -2.74 -5.73 -13.30
N ARG A 75 -3.65 -4.91 -12.77
CA ARG A 75 -4.32 -5.16 -11.49
C ARG A 75 -5.09 -6.49 -11.51
N THR A 76 -5.88 -6.76 -12.55
CA THR A 76 -6.66 -8.01 -12.67
C THR A 76 -5.76 -9.24 -12.62
N ARG A 77 -4.61 -9.20 -13.31
CA ARG A 77 -3.63 -10.30 -13.28
C ARG A 77 -3.04 -10.50 -11.88
N LEU A 78 -2.68 -9.42 -11.18
CA LEU A 78 -2.17 -9.50 -9.82
C LEU A 78 -3.21 -10.04 -8.83
N LEU A 79 -4.48 -9.62 -8.95
CA LEU A 79 -5.57 -10.16 -8.15
C LEU A 79 -5.79 -11.65 -8.41
N ALA A 80 -5.72 -12.08 -9.67
CA ALA A 80 -5.80 -13.49 -10.02
C ALA A 80 -4.64 -14.32 -9.44
N ALA A 81 -3.42 -13.76 -9.40
CA ALA A 81 -2.25 -14.41 -8.81
C ALA A 81 -2.30 -14.45 -7.27
N GLY A 82 -2.81 -13.39 -6.63
CA GLY A 82 -2.86 -13.26 -5.16
C GLY A 82 -4.05 -13.94 -4.49
N GLY A 83 -5.07 -14.32 -5.25
CA GLY A 83 -6.30 -14.90 -4.72
C GLY A 83 -7.06 -13.92 -3.81
N GLU A 84 -7.63 -14.44 -2.72
CA GLU A 84 -8.49 -13.65 -1.82
C GLU A 84 -7.71 -12.84 -0.76
N ARG A 85 -6.38 -12.99 -0.70
CA ARG A 85 -5.56 -12.31 0.31
C ARG A 85 -5.08 -10.95 -0.19
N ASN A 86 -4.97 -9.99 0.73
CA ASN A 86 -4.18 -8.80 0.45
C ASN A 86 -2.71 -9.20 0.29
N PHE A 87 -2.05 -8.57 -0.67
CA PHE A 87 -0.66 -8.80 -0.96
C PHE A 87 0.09 -7.48 -1.10
N VAL A 88 1.39 -7.57 -0.92
CA VAL A 88 2.35 -6.49 -1.12
C VAL A 88 3.00 -6.69 -2.49
N THR A 89 2.86 -5.71 -3.37
CA THR A 89 3.51 -5.71 -4.69
C THR A 89 4.71 -4.78 -4.66
N LEU A 90 5.89 -5.32 -4.96
CA LEU A 90 7.07 -4.53 -5.30
C LEU A 90 7.03 -4.17 -6.78
N VAL A 91 7.18 -2.89 -7.11
CA VAL A 91 7.38 -2.41 -8.48
C VAL A 91 8.83 -2.01 -8.61
N ALA A 92 9.58 -2.77 -9.39
CA ALA A 92 11.04 -2.63 -9.49
C ALA A 92 11.48 -2.32 -10.93
N PRO A 93 12.00 -1.11 -11.22
CA PRO A 93 12.53 -0.82 -12.55
C PRO A 93 13.88 -1.51 -12.77
N VAL A 94 14.11 -2.05 -13.98
CA VAL A 94 15.39 -2.66 -14.34
C VAL A 94 16.54 -1.66 -14.17
N SER A 95 16.36 -0.46 -14.70
CA SER A 95 17.31 0.66 -14.56
C SER A 95 16.57 1.97 -14.28
N HIS A 96 17.29 2.96 -13.74
CA HIS A 96 16.77 4.33 -13.62
C HIS A 96 16.21 4.82 -14.97
N GLY A 97 15.11 5.58 -14.92
CA GLY A 97 14.43 6.08 -16.12
C GLY A 97 13.46 5.11 -16.81
N CYS A 98 13.37 3.83 -16.41
CA CYS A 98 12.38 2.89 -16.96
C CYS A 98 10.92 3.25 -16.65
N GLY A 99 10.68 4.17 -15.72
CA GLY A 99 9.35 4.59 -15.30
C GLY A 99 8.72 3.73 -14.21
N GLY A 100 9.54 3.08 -13.36
CA GLY A 100 9.08 2.30 -12.19
C GLY A 100 8.08 3.08 -11.33
N SER A 101 8.43 4.30 -10.90
CA SER A 101 7.55 5.15 -10.10
C SER A 101 6.24 5.54 -10.79
N PHE A 102 6.25 5.70 -12.12
CA PHE A 102 5.03 5.94 -12.89
C PHE A 102 4.11 4.71 -12.88
N VAL A 103 4.69 3.51 -13.08
CA VAL A 103 3.96 2.24 -13.02
C VAL A 103 3.43 1.99 -11.62
N ALA A 104 4.23 2.20 -10.57
CA ALA A 104 3.84 2.02 -9.18
C ALA A 104 2.65 2.91 -8.79
N ARG A 105 2.71 4.20 -9.13
CA ARG A 105 1.62 5.15 -8.85
C ARG A 105 0.32 4.77 -9.53
N ASN A 106 0.39 4.42 -10.81
CA ASN A 106 -0.81 4.12 -11.59
C ASN A 106 -1.37 2.74 -11.30
N LEU A 107 -0.52 1.78 -10.92
CA LEU A 107 -0.97 0.51 -10.36
C LEU A 107 -1.74 0.74 -9.05
N ALA A 108 -1.20 1.55 -8.14
CA ALA A 108 -1.87 1.90 -6.89
C ALA A 108 -3.21 2.64 -7.15
N ALA A 109 -3.26 3.54 -8.13
CA ALA A 109 -4.50 4.19 -8.57
C ALA A 109 -5.51 3.19 -9.14
N ALA A 110 -5.08 2.19 -9.92
CA ALA A 110 -5.95 1.15 -10.45
C ALA A 110 -6.60 0.31 -9.34
N PHE A 111 -5.86 -0.03 -8.28
CA PHE A 111 -6.42 -0.66 -7.10
C PHE A 111 -7.42 0.26 -6.39
N ALA A 112 -7.07 1.52 -6.18
CA ALA A 112 -7.94 2.48 -5.50
C ALA A 112 -9.23 2.80 -6.28
N PHE A 113 -9.24 2.62 -7.60
CA PHE A 113 -10.44 2.76 -8.41
C PHE A 113 -11.44 1.62 -8.25
N ASP A 114 -11.12 0.53 -7.57
CA ASP A 114 -12.16 -0.37 -7.07
C ASP A 114 -12.80 0.26 -5.82
N ASP A 115 -14.12 0.39 -5.80
CA ASP A 115 -14.83 1.02 -4.68
C ASP A 115 -14.82 0.16 -3.40
N THR A 116 -14.43 -1.11 -3.51
CA THR A 116 -14.27 -2.05 -2.39
C THR A 116 -12.84 -2.16 -1.87
N LYS A 117 -11.86 -1.52 -2.54
CA LYS A 117 -10.44 -1.66 -2.22
C LYS A 117 -9.78 -0.32 -1.93
N THR A 118 -8.73 -0.35 -1.13
CA THR A 118 -7.85 0.79 -0.89
C THR A 118 -6.42 0.45 -1.29
N ALA A 119 -5.63 1.48 -1.59
CA ALA A 119 -4.22 1.32 -1.94
C ALA A 119 -3.35 2.22 -1.06
N LEU A 120 -2.19 1.69 -0.69
CA LEU A 120 -1.10 2.44 -0.09
C LEU A 120 0.12 2.36 -1.00
N LEU A 121 0.52 3.50 -1.54
CA LEU A 121 1.78 3.65 -2.25
C LEU A 121 2.87 4.04 -1.25
N ILE A 122 3.98 3.30 -1.23
CA ILE A 122 5.13 3.58 -0.38
C ILE A 122 6.33 3.85 -1.30
N ASP A 123 6.86 5.06 -1.24
CA ASP A 123 8.03 5.48 -2.00
C ASP A 123 9.30 5.02 -1.27
N CYS A 124 9.91 3.95 -1.77
CA CYS A 124 11.13 3.35 -1.23
C CYS A 124 12.38 3.71 -2.05
N ASP A 125 12.28 4.54 -3.10
CA ASP A 125 13.46 5.03 -3.83
C ASP A 125 14.02 6.28 -3.14
N VAL A 126 14.87 6.06 -2.14
CA VAL A 126 15.50 7.14 -1.36
C VAL A 126 16.54 7.90 -2.18
N LEU A 127 17.06 7.29 -3.25
CA LEU A 127 18.05 7.92 -4.13
C LEU A 127 17.39 8.89 -5.12
N HIS A 128 16.18 8.55 -5.59
CA HIS A 128 15.43 9.35 -6.56
C HIS A 128 13.94 9.48 -6.17
N PRO A 129 13.63 10.02 -4.97
CA PRO A 129 12.26 10.08 -4.48
C PRO A 129 11.41 10.97 -5.36
N SER A 130 10.28 10.44 -5.85
CA SER A 130 9.51 11.11 -6.91
C SER A 130 8.02 11.15 -6.67
N GLN A 131 7.49 10.31 -5.77
CA GLN A 131 6.04 10.15 -5.63
C GLN A 131 5.36 11.39 -5.06
N HIS A 132 5.95 11.99 -4.03
CA HIS A 132 5.42 13.20 -3.40
C HIS A 132 5.36 14.38 -4.38
N THR A 133 6.42 14.60 -5.16
CA THR A 133 6.47 15.64 -6.20
C THR A 133 5.44 15.38 -7.29
N ALA A 134 5.37 14.16 -7.81
CA ALA A 134 4.44 13.82 -8.87
C ALA A 134 2.97 13.94 -8.43
N LEU A 135 2.67 13.57 -7.18
CA LEU A 135 1.34 13.70 -6.60
C LEU A 135 1.07 15.08 -5.99
N ARG A 136 2.05 16.00 -5.98
CA ARG A 136 1.99 17.33 -5.36
C ARG A 136 1.53 17.28 -3.90
N VAL A 137 2.11 16.36 -3.14
CA VAL A 137 1.86 16.18 -1.71
C VAL A 137 2.92 16.93 -0.91
N ASP A 138 2.48 17.81 -0.01
CA ASP A 138 3.36 18.44 0.98
C ASP A 138 3.73 17.41 2.06
N THR A 139 5.03 17.21 2.24
CA THR A 139 5.62 16.18 3.11
C THR A 139 6.29 16.76 4.36
N ALA A 140 5.83 17.93 4.81
CA ALA A 140 6.37 18.62 5.98
C ALA A 140 6.42 17.75 7.27
N SER A 141 5.59 16.72 7.40
CA SER A 141 5.58 15.82 8.56
C SER A 141 6.58 14.65 8.47
N GLY A 142 7.41 14.59 7.41
CA GLY A 142 8.40 13.54 7.17
C GLY A 142 7.89 12.38 6.31
N GLY A 143 8.71 11.34 6.15
CA GLY A 143 8.39 10.16 5.35
C GLY A 143 8.91 8.86 5.95
N LEU A 144 9.02 7.83 5.11
CA LEU A 144 9.42 6.48 5.47
C LEU A 144 10.75 6.45 6.23
N MET A 145 11.77 7.15 5.72
CA MET A 145 13.09 7.18 6.35
C MET A 145 13.05 7.84 7.73
N ASP A 146 12.34 8.96 7.88
CA ASP A 146 12.16 9.61 9.18
C ASP A 146 11.47 8.66 10.19
N TYR A 147 10.45 7.91 9.75
CA TYR A 147 9.77 6.92 10.59
C TYR A 147 10.66 5.73 10.98
N LEU A 148 11.50 5.23 10.06
CA LEU A 148 12.37 4.09 10.34
C LEU A 148 13.49 4.45 11.33
N GLU A 149 13.95 5.71 11.31
CA GLU A 149 14.97 6.23 12.23
C GLU A 149 14.41 6.60 13.61
N ASP A 150 13.26 7.28 13.66
CA ASP A 150 12.67 7.73 14.92
C ASP A 150 11.59 6.74 15.40
N SER A 151 11.97 5.92 16.39
CA SER A 151 11.08 4.94 17.01
C SER A 151 9.80 5.52 17.63
N SER A 152 9.79 6.81 17.96
CA SER A 152 8.65 7.51 18.56
C SER A 152 7.61 7.99 17.54
N LEU A 153 7.95 8.03 16.24
CA LEU A 153 7.01 8.43 15.20
C LEU A 153 5.99 7.31 14.93
N ASP A 154 4.71 7.69 14.89
CA ASP A 154 3.64 6.80 14.46
C ASP A 154 3.48 6.84 12.93
N VAL A 155 3.17 5.69 12.32
CA VAL A 155 2.96 5.57 10.87
C VAL A 155 1.86 6.51 10.37
N SER A 156 0.86 6.84 11.19
CA SER A 156 -0.22 7.76 10.82
C SER A 156 0.28 9.17 10.53
N ARG A 157 1.44 9.58 11.06
CA ARG A 157 2.02 10.91 10.82
C ARG A 157 2.66 11.05 9.44
N ILE A 158 3.12 9.94 8.86
CA ILE A 158 3.75 9.91 7.54
C ILE A 158 2.80 9.38 6.46
N LEU A 159 1.49 9.27 6.78
CA LEU A 159 0.47 8.78 5.88
C LEU A 159 -0.32 9.94 5.27
N TYR A 160 -0.03 10.24 4.00
CA TYR A 160 -0.58 11.40 3.31
C TYR A 160 -1.74 11.05 2.38
N ARG A 161 -2.61 12.03 2.17
CA ARG A 161 -3.67 11.98 1.16
C ARG A 161 -3.09 12.42 -0.17
N THR A 162 -3.46 11.72 -1.24
CA THR A 162 -2.99 12.02 -2.60
C THR A 162 -3.97 12.90 -3.39
N GLY A 163 -5.19 13.08 -2.89
CA GLY A 163 -6.32 13.64 -3.62
C GLY A 163 -7.00 12.65 -4.58
N VAL A 164 -6.41 11.47 -4.79
CA VAL A 164 -7.06 10.32 -5.43
C VAL A 164 -7.85 9.56 -4.34
N PRO A 165 -9.17 9.38 -4.49
CA PRO A 165 -9.97 8.64 -3.51
C PRO A 165 -9.38 7.26 -3.22
N ARG A 166 -9.34 6.85 -1.94
CA ARG A 166 -8.84 5.54 -1.46
C ARG A 166 -7.35 5.24 -1.74
N LEU A 167 -6.58 6.20 -2.25
CA LEU A 167 -5.13 6.09 -2.41
C LEU A 167 -4.41 6.97 -1.40
N ARG A 168 -3.58 6.34 -0.56
CA ARG A 168 -2.68 7.01 0.38
C ARG A 168 -1.23 6.89 -0.08
N LEU A 169 -0.39 7.82 0.37
CA LEU A 169 1.04 7.86 0.08
C LEU A 169 1.83 7.86 1.40
N ILE A 170 2.84 7.02 1.50
CA ILE A 170 4.00 7.22 2.38
C ILE A 170 5.16 7.66 1.48
N PRO A 171 5.61 8.92 1.55
CA PRO A 171 6.76 9.39 0.78
C PRO A 171 8.06 8.83 1.37
N SER A 172 9.16 8.87 0.61
CA SER A 172 10.47 8.41 1.09
C SER A 172 10.93 9.15 2.35
N GLY A 173 10.69 10.46 2.44
CA GLY A 173 11.25 11.29 3.52
C GLY A 173 12.66 11.76 3.20
N ARG A 174 13.38 12.31 4.19
CA ARG A 174 14.70 12.90 3.95
C ARG A 174 15.75 11.84 3.63
N GLN A 175 16.53 12.09 2.57
CA GLN A 175 17.70 11.29 2.26
C GLN A 175 18.79 11.50 3.33
N ARG A 176 19.28 10.42 3.92
CA ARG A 176 20.44 10.40 4.83
C ARG A 176 21.43 9.32 4.38
N GLU A 177 22.70 9.45 4.76
CA GLU A 177 23.82 8.65 4.24
C GLU A 177 23.74 7.14 4.54
N THR A 178 22.85 6.70 5.45
CA THR A 178 22.72 5.29 5.90
C THR A 178 21.43 4.64 5.38
N THR A 179 21.32 4.39 4.07
CA THR A 179 20.06 3.87 3.48
C THR A 179 19.93 2.34 3.49
N GLY A 180 21.04 1.60 3.35
CA GLY A 180 20.99 0.16 3.01
C GLY A 180 20.41 -0.78 4.07
N GLU A 181 20.43 -0.42 5.36
CA GLU A 181 19.94 -1.28 6.45
C GLU A 181 18.49 -0.98 6.87
N SER A 182 17.94 0.15 6.45
CA SER A 182 16.62 0.60 6.93
C SER A 182 15.50 -0.31 6.44
N PHE A 183 15.57 -0.78 5.19
CA PHE A 183 14.56 -1.67 4.60
C PHE A 183 14.57 -3.08 5.18
N SER A 184 15.72 -3.57 5.67
CA SER A 184 15.85 -4.87 6.32
C SER A 184 15.59 -4.81 7.84
N SER A 185 15.26 -3.64 8.37
CA SER A 185 14.99 -3.45 9.80
C SER A 185 13.72 -4.16 10.27
N PHE A 186 13.68 -4.51 11.56
CA PHE A 186 12.46 -5.03 12.19
C PHE A 186 11.29 -4.04 12.09
N ARG A 187 11.57 -2.74 12.19
CA ARG A 187 10.56 -1.69 12.15
C ARG A 187 9.88 -1.57 10.78
N MET A 188 10.63 -1.77 9.70
CA MET A 188 10.06 -1.84 8.35
C MET A 188 9.12 -3.05 8.20
N ARG A 189 9.58 -4.25 8.59
CA ARG A 189 8.74 -5.46 8.60
C ARG A 189 7.46 -5.27 9.41
N ALA A 190 7.59 -4.78 10.64
CA ALA A 190 6.47 -4.53 11.54
C ALA A 190 5.46 -3.51 10.97
N MET A 191 5.95 -2.47 10.26
CA MET A 191 5.07 -1.50 9.59
C MET A 191 4.24 -2.16 8.49
N ILE A 192 4.89 -2.91 7.58
CA ILE A 192 4.21 -3.61 6.48
C ILE A 192 3.18 -4.60 7.04
N ASP A 193 3.56 -5.37 8.06
CA ASP A 193 2.68 -6.33 8.74
C ASP A 193 1.48 -5.68 9.42
N SER A 194 1.71 -4.58 10.14
CA SER A 194 0.66 -3.82 10.80
C SER A 194 -0.33 -3.23 9.81
N VAL A 195 0.17 -2.63 8.72
CA VAL A 195 -0.68 -2.00 7.71
C VAL A 195 -1.49 -3.03 6.93
N ARG A 196 -0.90 -4.17 6.54
CA ARG A 196 -1.62 -5.22 5.79
C ARG A 196 -2.66 -5.95 6.65
N SER A 197 -2.39 -6.14 7.94
CA SER A 197 -3.29 -6.87 8.84
C SER A 197 -4.46 -6.02 9.34
N ARG A 198 -4.27 -4.71 9.51
CA ARG A 198 -5.29 -3.80 10.03
C ARG A 198 -6.39 -3.46 9.02
N TYR A 199 -6.10 -3.58 7.73
CA TYR A 199 -7.02 -3.19 6.65
C TYR A 199 -7.22 -4.36 5.68
N PRO A 200 -8.33 -5.12 5.80
CA PRO A 200 -8.58 -6.31 5.00
C PRO A 200 -8.84 -6.02 3.51
N ASP A 201 -8.92 -4.75 3.13
CA ASP A 201 -9.15 -4.26 1.78
C ASP A 201 -7.99 -3.43 1.21
N ARG A 202 -6.83 -3.39 1.89
CA ARG A 202 -5.70 -2.54 1.52
C ARG A 202 -4.59 -3.31 0.81
N TYR A 203 -4.29 -2.90 -0.41
CA TYR A 203 -3.12 -3.35 -1.16
C TYR A 203 -1.95 -2.38 -0.98
N LEU A 204 -0.75 -2.94 -0.82
CA LEU A 204 0.48 -2.17 -0.65
C LEU A 204 1.30 -2.25 -1.92
N ILE A 205 1.71 -1.09 -2.43
CA ILE A 205 2.56 -0.96 -3.60
C ILE A 205 3.86 -0.30 -3.13
N LEU A 206 4.96 -1.04 -3.20
CA LEU A 206 6.30 -0.53 -2.89
C LEU A 206 6.96 -0.07 -4.20
N ASP A 207 7.25 1.23 -4.29
CA ASP A 207 8.03 1.80 -5.40
C ASP A 207 9.52 1.73 -5.05
N SER A 208 10.28 0.88 -5.74
CA SER A 208 11.67 0.61 -5.40
C SER A 208 12.65 1.41 -6.27
N PRO A 209 13.91 1.59 -5.83
CA PRO A 209 14.98 1.98 -6.72
C PRO A 209 15.25 0.91 -7.78
N SER A 210 16.09 1.23 -8.77
CA SER A 210 16.38 0.31 -9.86
C SER A 210 17.17 -0.92 -9.43
N VAL A 211 16.80 -2.09 -9.96
CA VAL A 211 17.41 -3.39 -9.64
C VAL A 211 18.91 -3.41 -9.93
N LEU A 212 19.34 -2.89 -11.07
CA LEU A 212 20.75 -2.90 -11.46
C LEU A 212 21.58 -1.77 -10.83
N GLY A 213 20.95 -0.87 -10.07
CA GLY A 213 21.60 0.30 -9.46
C GLY A 213 21.66 0.28 -7.93
N SER A 214 20.87 -0.57 -7.27
CA SER A 214 20.85 -0.67 -5.80
C SER A 214 20.46 -2.08 -5.34
N PRO A 215 21.04 -2.60 -4.24
CA PRO A 215 20.59 -3.84 -3.62
C PRO A 215 19.21 -3.72 -2.96
N ASP A 216 18.70 -2.50 -2.74
CA ASP A 216 17.47 -2.24 -1.97
C ASP A 216 16.24 -2.91 -2.59
N ALA A 217 16.15 -2.98 -3.93
CA ALA A 217 15.04 -3.66 -4.59
C ALA A 217 14.96 -5.15 -4.19
N ARG A 218 16.12 -5.82 -4.10
CA ARG A 218 16.20 -7.21 -3.64
C ARG A 218 15.78 -7.34 -2.17
N ILE A 219 16.24 -6.43 -1.31
CA ILE A 219 15.85 -6.42 0.12
C ILE A 219 14.34 -6.22 0.27
N LEU A 220 13.78 -5.25 -0.44
CA LEU A 220 12.34 -4.96 -0.44
C LEU A 220 11.51 -6.15 -0.97
N SER A 221 12.07 -6.98 -1.85
CA SER A 221 11.39 -8.19 -2.35
C SER A 221 11.15 -9.24 -1.26
N GLU A 222 11.89 -9.20 -0.15
CA GLU A 222 11.65 -10.05 1.01
C GLU A 222 10.35 -9.66 1.73
N LEU A 223 9.95 -8.39 1.64
CA LEU A 223 8.73 -7.82 2.22
C LEU A 223 7.51 -7.93 1.28
N ALA A 224 7.76 -8.21 0.00
CA ALA A 224 6.73 -8.30 -1.02
C ALA A 224 6.31 -9.74 -1.27
N ASP A 225 5.03 -9.94 -1.59
CA ASP A 225 4.50 -11.23 -2.04
C ASP A 225 4.70 -11.39 -3.55
N MET A 226 4.68 -10.28 -4.29
CA MET A 226 4.85 -10.25 -5.75
C MET A 226 5.81 -9.15 -6.20
N VAL A 227 6.53 -9.40 -7.28
CA VAL A 227 7.41 -8.45 -7.96
C VAL A 227 6.91 -8.21 -9.37
N VAL A 228 6.70 -6.95 -9.71
CA VAL A 228 6.47 -6.47 -11.07
C VAL A 228 7.74 -5.77 -11.53
N LEU A 229 8.43 -6.35 -12.51
CA LEU A 229 9.62 -5.76 -13.08
C LEU A 229 9.24 -4.76 -14.18
N VAL A 230 9.81 -3.56 -14.16
CA VAL A 230 9.51 -2.51 -15.15
C VAL A 230 10.69 -2.32 -16.10
N ALA A 231 10.46 -2.56 -17.39
CA ALA A 231 11.42 -2.42 -18.46
C ALA A 231 11.05 -1.21 -19.35
N GLY A 232 11.96 -0.23 -19.48
CA GLY A 232 11.77 0.89 -20.39
C GLY A 232 12.02 0.47 -21.84
N TYR A 233 11.00 0.61 -22.69
CA TYR A 233 11.12 0.32 -24.12
C TYR A 233 12.24 1.17 -24.74
N GLY A 234 13.14 0.52 -25.48
CA GLY A 234 14.32 1.16 -26.07
C GLY A 234 15.42 1.57 -25.08
N LEU A 235 15.22 1.38 -23.76
CA LEU A 235 16.20 1.74 -22.73
C LEU A 235 16.95 0.52 -22.16
N VAL A 236 16.31 -0.65 -22.15
CA VAL A 236 16.88 -1.89 -21.57
C VAL A 236 16.95 -3.00 -22.61
N THR A 237 18.03 -3.77 -22.55
CA THR A 237 18.24 -4.94 -23.41
C THR A 237 17.67 -6.20 -22.75
N PRO A 238 17.36 -7.26 -23.51
CA PRO A 238 16.90 -8.53 -22.96
C PRO A 238 17.83 -9.09 -21.87
N GLU A 239 19.15 -8.98 -22.05
CA GLU A 239 20.15 -9.49 -21.09
C GLU A 239 20.07 -8.75 -19.75
N LYS A 240 19.78 -7.43 -19.79
CA LYS A 240 19.58 -6.64 -18.56
C LYS A 240 18.28 -7.00 -17.86
N ILE A 241 17.23 -7.34 -18.61
CA ILE A 241 15.97 -7.83 -18.04
C ILE A 241 16.21 -9.17 -17.35
N GLU A 242 16.90 -10.11 -18.00
CA GLU A 242 17.26 -11.41 -17.41
C GLU A 242 18.11 -11.27 -16.15
N ALA A 243 19.13 -10.40 -16.18
CA ALA A 243 19.96 -10.12 -15.01
C ALA A 243 19.15 -9.53 -13.84
N ALA A 244 18.20 -8.64 -14.13
CA ALA A 244 17.32 -8.09 -13.11
C ALA A 244 16.34 -9.13 -12.56
N LEU A 245 15.77 -9.99 -13.41
CA LEU A 245 14.91 -11.11 -12.99
C LEU A 245 15.65 -12.07 -12.06
N ALA A 246 16.92 -12.35 -12.34
CA ALA A 246 17.76 -13.22 -11.51
C ALA A 246 18.01 -12.68 -10.09
N SER A 247 17.69 -11.42 -9.82
CA SER A 247 17.79 -10.83 -8.47
C SER A 247 16.61 -11.20 -7.56
N PHE A 248 15.56 -11.80 -8.10
CA PHE A 248 14.32 -12.14 -7.37
C PHE A 248 14.02 -13.64 -7.43
N PRO A 249 13.36 -14.20 -6.41
CA PRO A 249 12.81 -15.55 -6.49
C PRO A 249 11.77 -15.65 -7.60
N SER A 250 11.90 -16.65 -8.48
CA SER A 250 11.06 -16.78 -9.67
C SER A 250 9.56 -16.87 -9.37
N GLU A 251 9.20 -17.45 -8.23
CA GLU A 251 7.84 -17.62 -7.74
C GLU A 251 7.18 -16.30 -7.30
N LYS A 252 7.98 -15.27 -6.98
CA LYS A 252 7.46 -13.94 -6.66
C LYS A 252 7.29 -13.07 -7.90
N VAL A 253 7.95 -13.38 -9.01
CA VAL A 253 7.86 -12.56 -10.21
C VAL A 253 6.50 -12.73 -10.87
N ALA A 254 5.64 -11.72 -10.75
CA ALA A 254 4.32 -11.71 -11.37
C ALA A 254 4.38 -11.39 -12.87
N GLY A 255 5.44 -10.73 -13.32
CA GLY A 255 5.69 -10.46 -14.74
C GLY A 255 6.55 -9.23 -15.00
N VAL A 256 6.70 -8.91 -16.28
CA VAL A 256 7.43 -7.75 -16.78
C VAL A 256 6.45 -6.78 -17.44
N VAL A 257 6.53 -5.50 -17.06
CA VAL A 257 5.80 -4.39 -17.68
C VAL A 257 6.77 -3.63 -18.58
N PHE A 258 6.45 -3.59 -19.88
CA PHE A 258 7.12 -2.69 -20.82
C PHE A 258 6.47 -1.31 -20.76
N ASN A 259 7.25 -0.29 -20.41
CA ASN A 259 6.79 1.08 -20.30
C ASN A 259 7.46 1.96 -21.38
N ASN A 260 6.88 3.12 -21.70
CA ASN A 260 7.31 4.00 -22.79
C ASN A 260 7.24 3.36 -24.19
N LEU A 261 6.21 2.53 -24.44
CA LEU A 261 5.93 2.01 -25.77
C LEU A 261 5.72 3.16 -26.79
N PRO A 262 6.14 2.99 -28.05
CA PRO A 262 6.06 4.01 -29.09
C PRO A 262 4.63 4.33 -29.54
#